data_AF-A0A0D1LNZ3-F1
#
_entry.id   AF-A0A0D1LNZ3-F1
#
_cell.length_a   1.000
_cell.length_b   1.000
_cell.length_c   1.000
_cell.angle_alpha   90.00
_cell.angle_beta   90.00
_cell.angle_gamma   90.00
#
_symmetry.space_group_name_H-M   'P 1'
#
loop_
_entity.id
_entity.type
_entity.pdbx_description
1 polymer ?
#
loop_
_entity_poly.entity_id
_entity_poly.type
_entity_poly.pdbx_seq_one_letter_code
_entity_poly.pdbx_strand_id
1 'polypeptide(L)'
;MIAGLTLSAACTSHPTSPAPTTSRAELTSFPNLDSYVLVKRHDYDVVGHTGTSEEFSTADGIRCSINGYTSMSCSTPFALPGTTSGSTDTSCTSVGPNSVPLRDRDPHPYQFRQSNNSCTSGAPEKQLPNGSKINYDAQGVTYFTCAADVNLVACIDHNKHGFVLQQSRSWTF
;
A
#
# COMPACT_ATOMS: atom_id res chain seq x y z
N MET A 1 10.58 -80.24 8.26
CA MET A 1 9.63 -79.45 7.45
C MET A 1 8.71 -78.67 8.38
N ILE A 2 8.18 -77.55 7.88
CA ILE A 2 7.28 -76.54 8.52
C ILE A 2 8.08 -75.46 9.29
N ALA A 3 8.59 -74.43 8.61
CA ALA A 3 7.93 -73.22 8.07
C ALA A 3 7.75 -72.14 9.13
N GLY A 4 8.59 -71.09 9.04
CA GLY A 4 8.50 -69.88 9.87
C GLY A 4 7.50 -68.87 9.32
N LEU A 5 7.20 -67.85 10.11
CA LEU A 5 6.56 -66.60 9.67
C LEU A 5 6.95 -65.46 10.62
N THR A 6 7.44 -64.39 10.03
CA THR A 6 7.96 -63.14 10.62
C THR A 6 6.82 -62.17 10.95
N LEU A 7 6.86 -61.52 12.12
CA LEU A 7 5.99 -60.37 12.43
C LEU A 7 6.65 -59.07 11.97
N SER A 8 5.98 -58.36 11.06
CA SER A 8 6.38 -57.03 10.57
C SER A 8 5.93 -55.93 11.54
N ALA A 9 6.83 -55.00 11.84
CA ALA A 9 6.54 -53.76 12.56
C ALA A 9 5.80 -52.76 11.65
N ALA A 10 4.69 -52.19 12.12
CA ALA A 10 3.93 -51.17 11.41
C ALA A 10 4.41 -49.77 11.82
N CYS A 11 5.01 -49.03 10.88
CA CYS A 11 5.32 -47.61 11.05
C CYS A 11 4.06 -46.76 10.84
N THR A 12 3.50 -46.22 11.92
CA THR A 12 2.49 -45.15 11.86
C THR A 12 3.10 -43.88 11.29
N SER A 13 2.79 -43.57 10.03
CA SER A 13 3.12 -42.30 9.38
C SER A 13 2.07 -41.26 9.77
N HIS A 14 2.50 -40.19 10.45
CA HIS A 14 1.68 -39.00 10.64
C HIS A 14 1.36 -38.37 9.27
N PRO A 15 0.10 -38.01 8.97
CA PRO A 15 -0.19 -37.16 7.83
C PRO A 15 0.32 -35.75 8.14
N THR A 16 1.42 -35.35 7.50
CA THR A 16 1.82 -33.96 7.40
C THR A 16 0.68 -33.19 6.74
N SER A 17 -0.02 -32.38 7.54
CA SER A 17 -0.99 -31.41 7.02
C SER A 17 -0.27 -30.49 6.05
N PRO A 18 -0.73 -30.34 4.78
CA PRO A 18 -0.16 -29.35 3.89
C PRO A 18 -0.37 -27.96 4.51
N ALA A 19 0.70 -27.17 4.61
CA ALA A 19 0.60 -25.77 4.99
C ALA A 19 -0.35 -25.06 3.99
N PRO A 20 -1.26 -24.19 4.46
CA PRO A 20 -2.14 -23.45 3.57
C PRO A 20 -1.28 -22.67 2.58
N THR A 21 -1.33 -23.09 1.31
CA THR A 21 -0.63 -22.41 0.23
C THR A 21 -1.56 -21.29 -0.24
N THR A 22 -1.55 -20.17 0.48
CA THR A 22 -2.22 -18.96 0.02
C THR A 22 -1.70 -18.63 -1.38
N SER A 23 -2.61 -18.59 -2.36
CA SER A 23 -2.25 -18.33 -3.75
C SER A 23 -1.56 -16.98 -3.87
N ARG A 24 -0.50 -16.87 -4.70
CA ARG A 24 0.20 -15.60 -4.97
C ARG A 24 -0.74 -14.49 -5.46
N ALA A 25 -1.87 -14.86 -6.07
CA ALA A 25 -2.91 -13.95 -6.54
C ALA A 25 -3.77 -13.37 -5.40
N GLU A 26 -3.99 -14.14 -4.33
CA GLU A 26 -4.73 -13.70 -3.14
C GLU A 26 -3.92 -12.63 -2.36
N LEU A 27 -2.59 -12.77 -2.38
CA LEU A 27 -1.62 -11.81 -1.79
C LEU A 27 -1.44 -10.52 -2.62
N THR A 28 -2.14 -10.34 -3.74
CA THR A 28 -2.09 -9.13 -4.58
C THR A 28 -3.45 -8.45 -4.74
N SER A 29 -4.47 -8.92 -4.01
CA SER A 29 -5.75 -8.25 -3.99
C SER A 29 -5.60 -6.85 -3.41
N PHE A 30 -6.07 -5.84 -4.12
CA PHE A 30 -6.24 -4.50 -3.55
C PHE A 30 -7.18 -4.61 -2.34
N PRO A 31 -6.85 -3.96 -1.19
CA PRO A 31 -7.70 -4.02 -0.01
C PRO A 31 -9.07 -3.38 -0.28
N ASN A 32 -10.12 -3.96 0.31
CA ASN A 32 -11.45 -3.37 0.25
C ASN A 32 -11.48 -2.10 1.10
N LEU A 33 -11.52 -0.93 0.48
CA LEU A 33 -11.54 0.34 1.20
C LEU A 33 -12.90 0.68 1.81
N ASP A 34 -13.97 -0.07 1.51
CA ASP A 34 -15.28 0.17 2.09
C ASP A 34 -15.38 -0.21 3.58
N SER A 35 -14.46 -1.05 4.07
CA SER A 35 -14.38 -1.37 5.50
C SER A 35 -13.73 -0.29 6.36
N TYR A 36 -13.16 0.75 5.75
CA TYR A 36 -12.45 1.82 6.45
C TYR A 36 -13.40 2.96 6.82
N VAL A 37 -13.20 3.53 8.01
CA VAL A 37 -13.97 4.67 8.50
C VAL A 37 -13.60 5.92 7.69
N LEU A 38 -14.58 6.51 7.01
CA LEU A 38 -14.37 7.77 6.29
C LEU A 38 -14.19 8.92 7.29
N VAL A 39 -13.05 9.60 7.22
CA VAL A 39 -12.79 10.82 8.00
C VAL A 39 -13.15 12.08 7.20
N LYS A 40 -13.30 13.19 7.91
CA LYS A 40 -13.54 14.49 7.28
C LYS A 40 -12.25 14.98 6.60
N ARG A 41 -12.23 14.92 5.27
CA ARG A 41 -11.10 15.33 4.41
C ARG A 41 -10.52 16.69 4.78
N HIS A 42 -11.37 17.69 4.97
CA HIS A 42 -10.97 19.07 5.27
C HIS A 42 -10.20 19.23 6.60
N ASP A 43 -10.20 18.23 7.47
CA ASP A 43 -9.36 18.28 8.66
C ASP A 43 -7.87 17.94 8.36
N TYR A 44 -7.56 17.61 7.10
CA TYR A 44 -6.23 17.30 6.55
C TYR A 44 -5.81 18.30 5.46
N ASP A 45 -6.56 19.39 5.30
CA ASP A 45 -6.24 20.46 4.35
C ASP A 45 -4.88 21.08 4.67
N VAL A 46 -4.05 21.23 3.64
CA VAL A 46 -2.80 21.99 3.75
C VAL A 46 -3.14 23.48 3.89
N VAL A 47 -2.48 24.16 4.84
CA VAL A 47 -2.66 25.59 5.06
C VAL A 47 -2.34 26.37 3.77
N GLY A 48 -3.28 27.17 3.30
CA GLY A 48 -3.16 27.93 2.05
C GLY A 48 -3.63 27.19 0.78
N HIS A 49 -3.97 25.91 0.89
CA HIS A 49 -4.48 25.07 -0.20
C HIS A 49 -5.78 24.33 0.18
N THR A 50 -6.54 24.89 1.12
CA THR A 50 -7.79 24.35 1.66
C THR A 50 -8.75 23.86 0.56
N GLY A 51 -9.13 22.59 0.62
CA GLY A 51 -10.04 21.94 -0.32
C GLY A 51 -9.42 21.58 -1.68
N THR A 52 -8.12 21.81 -1.86
CA THR A 52 -7.39 21.50 -3.10
C THR A 52 -6.13 20.67 -2.86
N SER A 53 -5.66 20.56 -1.63
CA SER A 53 -4.56 19.69 -1.25
C SER A 53 -4.75 19.20 0.16
N GLU A 54 -4.66 17.89 0.33
CA GLU A 54 -4.71 17.23 1.62
C GLU A 54 -3.46 16.41 1.85
N GLU A 55 -2.93 16.50 3.07
CA GLU A 55 -1.77 15.74 3.48
C GLU A 55 -2.03 15.04 4.81
N PHE A 56 -1.58 13.79 4.90
CA PHE A 56 -1.67 13.02 6.13
C PHE A 56 -0.42 12.19 6.37
N SER A 57 -0.19 11.89 7.64
CA SER A 57 0.83 10.92 8.05
C SER A 57 0.19 9.68 8.67
N THR A 58 1.00 8.63 8.85
CA THR A 58 0.64 7.38 9.52
C THR A 58 1.52 7.18 10.75
N ALA A 59 1.16 6.23 11.62
CA ALA A 59 1.92 5.94 12.84
C ALA A 59 3.37 5.51 12.56
N ASP A 60 3.60 4.84 11.43
CA ASP A 60 4.91 4.39 10.94
C ASP A 60 5.65 5.47 10.12
N GLY A 61 5.08 6.68 10.02
CA GLY A 61 5.73 7.84 9.43
C GLY A 61 5.62 7.91 7.91
N ILE A 62 4.80 7.08 7.27
CA ILE A 62 4.42 7.25 5.86
C ILE A 62 3.64 8.56 5.74
N ARG A 63 4.01 9.39 4.77
CA ARG A 63 3.40 10.70 4.48
C ARG A 63 2.79 10.65 3.10
N CYS A 64 1.55 11.09 2.97
CA CYS A 64 0.78 11.01 1.74
C CYS A 64 0.15 12.35 1.42
N SER A 65 0.03 12.63 0.12
CA SER A 65 -0.62 13.84 -0.39
C SER A 65 -1.65 13.49 -1.46
N ILE A 66 -2.77 14.21 -1.45
CA ILE A 66 -3.74 14.27 -2.53
C ILE A 66 -3.77 15.71 -3.02
N ASN A 67 -3.45 15.94 -4.29
CA ASN A 67 -3.36 17.28 -4.89
C ASN A 67 -4.53 17.52 -5.83
N GLY A 68 -5.70 17.72 -5.24
CA GLY A 68 -6.92 18.05 -5.96
C GLY A 68 -7.31 16.93 -6.91
N TYR A 69 -7.53 17.28 -8.17
CA TYR A 69 -7.82 16.33 -9.26
C TYR A 69 -6.56 15.79 -9.96
N THR A 70 -5.37 16.27 -9.57
CA THR A 70 -4.18 16.14 -10.42
C THR A 70 -3.37 14.89 -10.13
N SER A 71 -3.26 14.49 -8.86
CA SER A 71 -2.35 13.45 -8.42
C SER A 71 -2.57 13.05 -6.96
N MET A 72 -2.07 11.86 -6.63
CA MET A 72 -1.85 11.39 -5.26
C MET A 72 -0.46 10.74 -5.17
N SER A 73 0.20 10.87 -4.02
CA SER A 73 1.54 10.30 -3.80
C SER A 73 1.76 9.99 -2.32
N CYS A 74 2.72 9.11 -2.04
CA CYS A 74 3.16 8.81 -0.69
C CYS A 74 4.67 8.62 -0.63
N SER A 75 5.25 8.94 0.52
CA SER A 75 6.66 8.74 0.86
C SER A 75 6.76 7.99 2.17
N THR A 76 7.60 6.97 2.20
CA THR A 76 7.95 6.19 3.40
C THR A 76 9.30 6.65 3.93
N PRO A 77 9.55 6.64 5.25
CA PRO A 77 10.85 6.96 5.82
C PRO A 77 11.83 5.78 5.79
N PHE A 78 11.48 4.68 5.10
CA PHE A 78 12.23 3.43 5.01
C PHE A 78 12.18 2.86 3.59
N ALA A 79 13.09 1.96 3.24
CA ALA A 79 13.04 1.26 1.96
C ALA A 79 11.91 0.22 1.94
N LEU A 80 11.18 0.14 0.82
CA LEU A 80 10.20 -0.91 0.58
C LEU A 80 10.83 -2.04 -0.27
N PRO A 81 10.85 -3.28 0.21
CA PRO A 81 11.37 -4.42 -0.55
C PRO A 81 10.67 -4.60 -1.90
N GLY A 82 11.43 -4.97 -2.94
CA GLY A 82 10.88 -5.24 -4.28
C GLY A 82 10.42 -4.00 -5.06
N THR A 83 10.65 -2.79 -4.52
CA THR A 83 10.33 -1.50 -5.18
C THR A 83 11.54 -0.83 -5.83
N THR A 84 12.69 -1.50 -5.84
CA THR A 84 13.97 -0.98 -6.35
C THR A 84 13.95 -0.80 -7.87
N SER A 85 14.19 0.42 -8.36
CA SER A 85 14.55 0.66 -9.78
C SER A 85 16.04 0.43 -10.08
N GLY A 86 16.75 -0.34 -9.23
CA GLY A 86 18.16 -0.69 -9.45
C GLY A 86 19.18 -0.14 -8.44
N SER A 87 18.76 0.34 -7.27
CA SER A 87 19.67 0.74 -6.19
C SER A 87 19.51 -0.18 -4.97
N THR A 88 20.62 -0.67 -4.41
CA THR A 88 20.67 -1.48 -3.19
C THR A 88 20.86 -0.65 -1.91
N ASP A 89 21.15 0.64 -2.05
CA ASP A 89 21.53 1.56 -0.97
C ASP A 89 20.51 2.69 -0.82
N THR A 90 19.27 2.35 -0.47
CA THR A 90 18.18 3.34 -0.40
C THR A 90 17.62 3.42 1.02
N SER A 91 17.52 4.65 1.51
CA SER A 91 17.06 4.96 2.87
C SER A 91 15.54 5.11 2.93
N CYS A 92 14.89 5.40 1.81
CA CYS A 92 13.46 5.64 1.74
C CYS A 92 12.86 5.33 0.36
N THR A 93 11.54 5.14 0.30
CA THR A 93 10.78 4.94 -0.94
C THR A 93 9.64 5.93 -1.07
N SER A 94 9.45 6.50 -2.25
CA SER A 94 8.25 7.24 -2.63
C SER A 94 7.49 6.54 -3.76
N VAL A 95 6.19 6.79 -3.83
CA VAL A 95 5.31 6.37 -4.91
C VAL A 95 4.47 7.56 -5.33
N GLY A 96 4.32 7.74 -6.62
CA GLY A 96 3.55 8.84 -7.17
C GLY A 96 3.45 8.71 -8.68
N PRO A 97 2.70 9.62 -9.32
CA PRO A 97 2.53 9.55 -10.74
C PRO A 97 3.86 9.84 -11.47
N ASN A 98 4.01 9.27 -12.68
CA ASN A 98 5.13 9.57 -13.54
C ASN A 98 5.06 10.97 -14.18
N SER A 99 3.88 11.59 -14.16
CA SER A 99 3.56 12.88 -14.73
C SER A 99 2.42 13.53 -13.95
N VAL A 100 2.46 14.85 -13.79
CA VAL A 100 1.41 15.63 -13.13
C VAL A 100 0.92 16.71 -14.12
N PRO A 101 -0.38 16.80 -14.42
CA PRO A 101 -1.46 15.92 -13.93
C PRO A 101 -1.36 14.48 -14.48
N LEU A 102 -2.05 13.56 -13.82
CA LEU A 102 -2.25 12.19 -14.31
C LEU A 102 -2.72 12.20 -15.77
N ARG A 103 -2.15 11.30 -16.58
CA ARG A 103 -2.52 11.16 -17.99
C ARG A 103 -3.59 10.08 -18.10
N ASP A 104 -4.76 10.44 -18.61
CA ASP A 104 -5.94 9.55 -18.74
C ASP A 104 -5.72 8.25 -19.52
N ARG A 105 -4.61 8.12 -20.26
CA ARG A 105 -4.29 6.94 -21.08
C ARG A 105 -3.05 6.18 -20.62
N ASP A 106 -2.48 6.56 -19.49
CA ASP A 106 -1.37 5.80 -18.92
C ASP A 106 -1.93 4.59 -18.14
N PRO A 107 -1.64 3.35 -18.56
CA PRO A 107 -2.11 2.16 -17.86
C PRO A 107 -1.37 1.91 -16.53
N HIS A 108 -0.22 2.56 -16.30
CA HIS A 108 0.56 2.41 -15.07
C HIS A 108 1.07 3.78 -14.61
N PRO A 109 0.16 4.69 -14.22
CA PRO A 109 0.54 6.07 -13.94
C PRO A 109 1.45 6.17 -12.71
N TYR A 110 1.33 5.25 -11.75
CA TYR A 110 2.08 5.27 -10.49
C TYR A 110 3.36 4.43 -10.55
N GLN A 111 4.45 5.00 -10.04
CA GLN A 111 5.75 4.34 -9.99
C GLN A 111 6.44 4.55 -8.64
N PHE A 112 7.09 3.49 -8.16
CA PHE A 112 8.01 3.60 -7.04
C PHE A 112 9.30 4.27 -7.46
N ARG A 113 9.84 5.07 -6.55
CA ARG A 113 11.14 5.74 -6.68
C ARG A 113 11.82 5.61 -5.34
N GLN A 114 13.07 5.16 -5.36
CA GLN A 114 13.87 5.10 -4.14
C GLN A 114 14.88 6.24 -4.11
N SER A 115 15.20 6.70 -2.92
CA SER A 115 16.21 7.75 -2.71
C SER A 115 17.17 7.37 -1.59
N ASN A 116 18.38 7.90 -1.70
CA ASN A 116 19.38 7.93 -0.64
C ASN A 116 19.21 9.17 0.27
N ASN A 117 18.52 10.20 -0.20
CA ASN A 117 18.15 11.37 0.59
C ASN A 117 16.83 11.12 1.32
N SER A 118 16.55 11.86 2.40
CA SER A 118 15.27 11.69 3.12
C SER A 118 14.07 11.99 2.20
N CYS A 119 13.13 11.03 2.11
CA CYS A 119 11.87 11.19 1.38
C CYS A 119 10.81 11.95 2.19
N THR A 120 11.07 12.17 3.48
CA THR A 120 10.18 12.83 4.43
C THR A 120 10.94 13.92 5.17
N SER A 121 10.47 15.18 5.16
CA SER A 121 11.16 16.30 5.81
C SER A 121 10.19 17.24 6.52
N GLY A 122 10.65 17.92 7.57
CA GLY A 122 9.77 18.78 8.40
C GLY A 122 8.90 18.01 9.38
N ALA A 123 8.01 18.72 10.07
CA ALA A 123 7.06 18.11 11.00
C ALA A 123 6.10 17.16 10.25
N PRO A 124 5.72 16.02 10.85
CA PRO A 124 4.73 15.14 10.26
C PRO A 124 3.39 15.85 10.18
N GLU A 125 2.63 15.57 9.12
CA GLU A 125 1.27 16.07 8.96
C GLU A 125 0.34 15.42 9.98
N LYS A 126 -0.90 15.89 10.04
CA LYS A 126 -1.92 15.29 10.89
C LYS A 126 -2.02 13.80 10.58
N GLN A 127 -1.99 12.98 11.62
CA GLN A 127 -2.06 11.55 11.47
C GLN A 127 -3.47 11.10 11.02
N LEU A 128 -3.54 10.24 10.02
CA LEU A 128 -4.73 9.47 9.67
C LEU A 128 -4.81 8.26 10.61
N PRO A 129 -5.90 8.09 11.39
CA PRO A 129 -6.01 6.95 12.31
C PRO A 129 -6.02 5.62 11.56
N ASN A 130 -5.51 4.56 12.18
CA ASN A 130 -5.59 3.21 11.61
C ASN A 130 -7.06 2.81 11.40
N GLY A 131 -7.33 2.09 10.30
CA GLY A 131 -8.68 1.71 9.90
C GLY A 131 -9.50 2.88 9.34
N SER A 132 -8.86 3.99 8.96
CA SER A 132 -9.52 5.16 8.38
C SER A 132 -9.16 5.39 6.92
N LYS A 133 -10.06 6.05 6.20
CA LYS A 133 -9.85 6.51 4.82
C LYS A 133 -10.22 7.96 4.63
N ILE A 134 -9.58 8.57 3.64
CA ILE A 134 -9.88 9.90 3.12
C ILE A 134 -10.29 9.77 1.65
N ASN A 135 -11.38 10.43 1.28
CA ASN A 135 -11.81 10.57 -0.11
C ASN A 135 -11.58 11.99 -0.56
N TYR A 136 -11.05 12.19 -1.76
CA TYR A 136 -11.17 13.44 -2.47
C TYR A 136 -12.39 13.38 -3.39
N ASP A 137 -13.49 13.92 -2.88
CA ASP A 137 -14.74 14.06 -3.62
C ASP A 137 -14.87 15.47 -4.19
N ALA A 138 -15.24 15.56 -5.45
CA ALA A 138 -15.66 16.81 -6.05
C ALA A 138 -16.53 16.58 -7.29
N GLN A 139 -17.45 17.51 -7.55
CA GLN A 139 -18.40 17.42 -8.66
C GLN A 139 -19.22 16.11 -8.68
N GLY A 140 -19.48 15.53 -7.49
CA GLY A 140 -20.21 14.27 -7.35
C GLY A 140 -19.41 13.01 -7.67
N VAL A 141 -18.08 13.13 -7.87
CA VAL A 141 -17.18 12.02 -8.18
C VAL A 141 -16.08 11.93 -7.12
N THR A 142 -15.79 10.71 -6.68
CA THR A 142 -14.60 10.40 -5.87
C THR A 142 -13.41 10.22 -6.82
N TYR A 143 -12.49 11.18 -6.86
CA TYR A 143 -11.32 11.11 -7.74
C TYR A 143 -10.20 10.27 -7.17
N PHE A 144 -10.01 10.34 -5.85
CA PHE A 144 -8.99 9.63 -5.12
C PHE A 144 -9.53 9.12 -3.80
N THR A 145 -9.12 7.93 -3.40
CA THR A 145 -9.33 7.39 -2.07
C THR A 145 -8.02 6.85 -1.55
N CYS A 146 -7.63 7.27 -0.35
CA CYS A 146 -6.49 6.72 0.37
C CYS A 146 -6.94 6.21 1.74
N ALA A 147 -6.47 5.04 2.12
CA ALA A 147 -6.73 4.41 3.40
C ALA A 147 -5.42 4.14 4.13
N ALA A 148 -5.44 4.24 5.46
CA ALA A 148 -4.35 3.88 6.34
C ALA A 148 -4.81 2.85 7.37
N ASP A 149 -3.98 1.84 7.58
CA ASP A 149 -4.11 0.82 8.62
C ASP A 149 -2.76 0.48 9.22
N VAL A 150 -2.76 -0.44 10.18
CA VAL A 150 -1.55 -1.05 10.74
C VAL A 150 -0.69 -1.62 9.61
N ASN A 151 0.46 -0.98 9.35
CA ASN A 151 1.45 -1.35 8.33
C ASN A 151 0.92 -1.35 6.89
N LEU A 152 -0.13 -0.57 6.61
CA LEU A 152 -0.75 -0.50 5.29
C LEU A 152 -1.15 0.93 4.94
N VAL A 153 -0.76 1.38 3.75
CA VAL A 153 -1.45 2.47 3.05
C VAL A 153 -1.89 1.96 1.69
N ALA A 154 -3.14 2.23 1.33
CA ALA A 154 -3.67 1.86 0.01
C ALA A 154 -4.38 3.06 -0.60
N CYS A 155 -3.97 3.42 -1.80
CA CYS A 155 -4.53 4.55 -2.53
C CYS A 155 -4.99 4.11 -3.92
N ILE A 156 -6.13 4.62 -4.37
CA ILE A 156 -6.73 4.33 -5.66
C ILE A 156 -7.35 5.58 -6.27
N ASP A 157 -7.22 5.73 -7.59
CA ASP A 157 -7.89 6.76 -8.36
C ASP A 157 -9.24 6.27 -8.95
N HIS A 158 -10.02 7.19 -9.50
CA HIS A 158 -11.29 6.87 -10.15
C HIS A 158 -11.18 5.93 -11.36
N ASN A 159 -10.01 5.86 -12.00
CA ASN A 159 -9.70 4.97 -13.12
C ASN A 159 -9.23 3.58 -12.67
N LYS A 160 -9.21 3.32 -11.36
CA LYS A 160 -8.77 2.06 -10.75
C LYS A 160 -7.27 1.79 -10.92
N HIS A 161 -6.46 2.83 -11.06
CA HIS A 161 -5.02 2.75 -10.85
C HIS A 161 -4.69 3.13 -9.41
N GLY A 162 -3.55 2.67 -8.92
CA GLY A 162 -3.16 3.01 -7.58
C GLY A 162 -1.90 2.33 -7.10
N PHE A 163 -1.79 2.29 -5.78
CA PHE A 163 -0.67 1.66 -5.13
C PHE A 163 -1.05 1.18 -3.74
N VAL A 164 -0.31 0.16 -3.29
CA VAL A 164 -0.36 -0.35 -1.94
C VAL A 164 1.03 -0.32 -1.36
N LEU A 165 1.14 0.29 -0.18
CA LEU A 165 2.35 0.37 0.63
C LEU A 165 2.20 -0.57 1.82
N GLN A 166 3.01 -1.61 1.83
CA GLN A 166 3.21 -2.49 2.98
C GLN A 166 4.68 -2.86 3.06
N GLN A 167 5.22 -2.92 4.28
CA GLN A 167 6.63 -3.22 4.52
C GLN A 167 7.07 -4.55 3.90
N SER A 168 6.20 -5.57 3.87
CA SER A 168 6.52 -6.87 3.29
C SER A 168 6.42 -6.89 1.77
N ARG A 169 5.46 -6.16 1.20
CA ARG A 169 5.15 -6.22 -0.23
C ARG A 169 4.35 -4.98 -0.65
N SER A 170 5.00 -4.10 -1.40
CA SER A 170 4.34 -2.94 -2.01
C SER A 170 4.20 -3.14 -3.52
N TRP A 171 3.16 -2.59 -4.12
CA TRP A 171 2.92 -2.70 -5.57
C TRP A 171 2.12 -1.50 -6.11
N THR A 172 2.23 -1.26 -7.41
CA THR A 172 1.36 -0.33 -8.17
C THR A 172 0.53 -1.13 -9.18
N PHE A 173 -0.58 -0.55 -9.63
CA PHE A 173 -1.49 -1.13 -10.61
C PHE A 173 -2.25 -0.02 -11.36
#